data_AF-A0A958QBS5-F1
#
_entry.id   AF-A0A958QBS5-F1
#
_cell.length_a   1.000
_cell.length_b   1.000
_cell.length_c   1.000
_cell.angle_alpha   90.00
_cell.angle_beta   90.00
_cell.angle_gamma   90.00
#
_symmetry.space_group_name_H-M   'P 1'
#
loop_
_entity.id
_entity.type
_entity.pdbx_description
1 polymer ?
#
loop_
_entity_poly.entity_id
_entity_poly.type
_entity_poly.pdbx_seq_one_letter_code
_entity_poly.pdbx_strand_id
1 'polypeptide(L)'
;MKVTEVFTEKGTGMKGFYCSLPSKSIVAIAALSLLLTIQPCFAEQAPELLRASGERLGQAIGHYGRARSLLIEAIREFDRGANLARPDALIDSQEWRLTLMGRAEDLEKILAPQPRASRTGVRFEADTRLLNQSNK
;
A
#
# COMPACT_ATOMS: atom_id res chain seq x y z
N MET A 1 29.88 29.40 12.83
CA MET A 1 30.72 28.33 12.24
C MET A 1 30.09 27.90 10.93
N LYS A 2 30.79 28.14 9.81
CA LYS A 2 30.36 27.74 8.46
C LYS A 2 31.10 26.46 8.11
N VAL A 3 30.36 25.39 7.80
CA VAL A 3 30.91 24.18 7.19
C VAL A 3 30.25 24.07 5.83
N THR A 4 31.01 24.42 4.80
CA THR A 4 30.68 24.19 3.39
C THR A 4 31.40 22.94 2.97
N GLU A 5 30.68 21.84 2.77
CA GLU A 5 31.20 20.69 2.03
C GLU A 5 30.66 20.72 0.61
N VAL A 6 31.59 20.88 -0.32
CA VAL A 6 31.43 20.82 -1.76
C VAL A 6 31.66 19.36 -2.15
N PHE A 7 30.60 18.65 -2.53
CA PHE A 7 30.74 17.32 -3.12
C PHE A 7 30.59 17.42 -4.64
N THR A 8 31.74 17.40 -5.32
CA THR A 8 31.86 17.29 -6.77
C THR A 8 32.12 15.83 -7.13
N GLU A 9 31.06 15.08 -7.44
CA GLU A 9 31.23 13.74 -8.02
C GLU A 9 31.25 13.81 -9.54
N LYS A 10 32.41 13.45 -10.09
CA LYS A 10 32.75 13.42 -11.50
C LYS A 10 31.93 12.35 -12.22
N GLY A 11 31.40 12.75 -13.37
CA GLY A 11 30.72 11.86 -14.30
C GLY A 11 31.57 10.67 -14.73
N THR A 12 30.94 9.50 -14.73
CA THR A 12 31.40 8.31 -15.43
C THR A 12 30.51 8.10 -16.64
N GLY A 13 31.08 8.32 -17.82
CA GLY A 13 30.41 8.19 -19.10
C GLY A 13 29.95 6.77 -19.38
N MET A 14 28.65 6.60 -19.60
CA MET A 14 28.12 5.45 -20.33
C MET A 14 28.52 5.58 -21.79
N LYS A 15 29.58 4.86 -22.17
CA LYS A 15 29.89 4.59 -23.58
C LYS A 15 28.78 3.71 -24.16
N GLY A 16 28.19 4.19 -25.24
CA GLY A 16 27.15 3.50 -26.00
C GLY A 16 27.63 2.15 -26.51
N PHE A 17 26.81 1.13 -26.26
CA PHE A 17 26.85 -0.13 -26.99
C PHE A 17 25.90 0.00 -28.18
N TYR A 18 26.46 0.28 -29.35
CA TYR A 18 25.80 0.04 -30.63
C TYR A 18 25.88 -1.46 -30.90
N CYS A 19 24.83 -2.22 -30.58
CA CYS A 19 24.67 -3.56 -31.10
C CYS A 19 24.29 -3.46 -32.58
N SER A 20 25.23 -3.80 -33.46
CA SER A 20 24.98 -4.01 -34.88
C SER A 20 24.01 -5.17 -35.06
N LEU A 21 22.88 -4.91 -35.70
CA LEU A 21 21.91 -5.91 -36.14
C LEU A 21 22.50 -6.79 -37.25
N PRO A 22 22.56 -8.12 -37.10
CA PRO A 22 22.63 -9.00 -38.26
C PRO A 22 21.24 -9.23 -38.85
N SER A 23 21.12 -8.84 -40.12
CA SER A 23 20.42 -9.56 -41.20
C SER A 23 19.25 -10.49 -40.83
N LYS A 24 18.04 -9.95 -41.00
CA LYS A 24 16.90 -10.57 -41.72
C LYS A 24 16.96 -12.09 -41.93
N SER A 25 16.66 -12.93 -40.93
CA SER A 25 16.30 -14.36 -41.17
C SER A 25 15.69 -15.12 -39.98
N ILE A 26 15.35 -14.50 -38.84
CA ILE A 26 14.76 -15.24 -37.70
C ILE A 26 13.45 -14.57 -37.28
N VAL A 27 12.40 -14.74 -38.10
CA VAL A 27 11.06 -14.15 -37.90
C VAL A 27 10.01 -15.20 -37.51
N ALA A 28 10.38 -16.44 -37.14
CA ALA A 28 9.37 -17.52 -37.04
C ALA A 28 9.35 -18.38 -35.77
N ILE A 29 10.17 -18.14 -34.73
CA ILE A 29 10.20 -19.07 -33.56
C ILE A 29 10.05 -18.39 -32.18
N ALA A 30 10.10 -17.06 -32.07
CA ALA A 30 9.96 -16.37 -30.78
C ALA A 30 8.51 -16.02 -30.37
N ALA A 31 7.50 -16.41 -31.17
CA ALA A 31 6.10 -16.08 -30.89
C ALA A 31 5.35 -17.15 -30.06
N LEU A 32 5.93 -18.33 -29.87
CA LEU A 32 5.26 -19.45 -29.18
C LEU A 32 5.70 -19.66 -27.72
N SER A 33 6.73 -18.95 -27.25
CA SER A 33 7.25 -19.06 -25.88
C SER A 33 6.75 -17.95 -24.94
N LEU A 34 5.99 -16.97 -25.44
CA LEU A 34 5.47 -15.84 -24.66
C LEU A 34 4.00 -16.00 -24.24
N LEU A 35 3.40 -17.17 -24.45
CA LEU A 35 1.98 -17.46 -24.15
C LEU A 35 1.77 -18.45 -22.98
N LEU A 36 2.85 -18.87 -22.30
CA LEU A 36 2.80 -19.88 -21.23
C LEU A 36 3.25 -19.40 -19.84
N THR A 37 3.56 -18.11 -19.67
CA THR A 37 3.90 -17.50 -18.35
C THR A 37 2.95 -16.38 -17.97
N ILE A 38 1.66 -16.57 -18.21
CA ILE A 38 0.61 -15.84 -17.51
C ILE A 38 -0.21 -16.91 -16.79
N GLN A 39 0.34 -17.46 -15.70
CA GLN A 39 -0.50 -18.07 -14.68
C GLN A 39 -1.13 -16.93 -13.89
N PRO A 40 -2.44 -16.66 -14.01
CA PRO A 40 -3.15 -16.03 -12.91
C PRO A 40 -3.16 -17.06 -11.77
N CYS A 41 -2.16 -17.00 -10.90
CA CYS A 41 -2.25 -17.59 -9.56
C CYS A 41 -3.19 -16.71 -8.72
N PHE A 42 -4.42 -16.53 -9.19
CA PHE A 42 -5.53 -16.17 -8.32
C PHE A 42 -6.07 -17.48 -7.76
N ALA A 43 -5.26 -18.09 -6.91
CA ALA A 43 -5.71 -19.14 -6.03
C ALA A 43 -6.78 -18.53 -5.13
N GLU A 44 -7.96 -19.12 -5.21
CA GLU A 44 -9.12 -18.98 -4.36
C GLU A 44 -8.72 -19.02 -2.87
N GLN A 45 -8.38 -17.86 -2.31
CA GLN A 45 -8.17 -17.69 -0.88
C GLN A 45 -9.42 -17.12 -0.21
N ALA A 46 -10.44 -17.97 -0.10
CA ALA A 46 -11.48 -17.84 0.92
C ALA A 46 -11.81 -19.28 1.37
N PRO A 47 -11.56 -19.68 2.63
CA PRO A 47 -12.08 -19.02 3.83
C PRO A 47 -11.11 -19.05 5.05
N GLU A 48 -9.79 -18.95 4.88
CA GLU A 48 -8.85 -19.01 6.02
C GLU A 48 -8.90 -17.76 6.92
N LEU A 49 -9.51 -16.66 6.44
CA LEU A 49 -9.78 -15.46 7.25
C LEU A 49 -10.69 -15.73 8.46
N LEU A 50 -11.46 -16.83 8.47
CA LEU A 50 -12.39 -17.14 9.56
C LEU A 50 -11.70 -17.72 10.81
N ARG A 51 -10.40 -18.04 10.76
CA ARG A 51 -9.72 -18.67 11.90
C ARG A 51 -8.21 -18.45 11.97
N ALA A 52 -7.71 -17.28 11.57
CA ALA A 52 -6.35 -16.90 11.94
C ALA A 52 -6.22 -16.99 13.48
N SER A 53 -5.29 -17.82 13.97
CA SER A 53 -4.95 -17.87 15.39
C SER A 53 -4.73 -16.44 15.91
N GLY A 54 -5.19 -16.11 17.12
CA GLY A 54 -5.11 -14.74 17.65
C GLY A 54 -3.72 -14.10 17.54
N GLU A 55 -2.65 -14.90 17.59
CA GLU A 55 -1.27 -14.46 17.35
C GLU A 55 -1.02 -13.94 15.93
N ARG A 56 -1.43 -14.69 14.90
CA ARG A 56 -1.32 -14.27 13.49
C ARG A 56 -2.12 -12.99 13.23
N LEU A 57 -3.29 -12.87 13.85
CA LEU A 57 -4.10 -11.64 13.78
C LEU A 57 -3.37 -10.45 14.41
N GLY A 58 -2.78 -10.63 15.60
CA GLY A 58 -1.97 -9.59 16.25
C GLY A 58 -0.78 -9.14 15.40
N GLN A 59 -0.07 -10.09 14.78
CA GLN A 59 1.03 -9.78 13.85
C GLN A 59 0.54 -8.98 12.65
N ALA A 60 -0.57 -9.40 12.02
CA ALA A 60 -1.16 -8.70 10.88
C ALA A 60 -1.56 -7.25 11.24
N ILE A 61 -2.22 -7.05 12.39
CA ILE A 61 -2.58 -5.73 12.91
C ILE A 61 -1.33 -4.85 13.07
N GLY A 62 -0.24 -5.39 13.62
CA GLY A 62 1.03 -4.68 13.73
C GLY A 62 1.60 -4.24 12.38
N HIS A 63 1.55 -5.11 11.37
CA HIS A 63 1.99 -4.79 10.02
C HIS A 63 1.12 -3.71 9.36
N TYR A 64 -0.21 -3.77 9.51
CA TYR A 64 -1.11 -2.73 8.99
C TYR A 64 -0.88 -1.37 9.66
N GLY A 65 -0.69 -1.36 10.98
CA GLY A 65 -0.35 -0.15 11.74
C GLY A 65 0.95 0.48 11.24
N ARG A 66 1.99 -0.34 11.05
CA ARG A 66 3.27 0.11 10.50
C ARG A 66 3.13 0.68 9.08
N ALA A 67 2.41 -0.02 8.20
CA ALA A 67 2.19 0.43 6.82
C ALA A 67 1.49 1.80 6.79
N ARG A 68 0.49 2.01 7.65
CA ARG A 68 -0.20 3.29 7.77
C ARG A 68 0.75 4.42 8.19
N SER A 69 1.58 4.20 9.21
CA SER A 69 2.57 5.20 9.65
C SER A 69 3.55 5.58 8.53
N LEU A 70 4.02 4.60 7.76
CA LEU A 70 4.92 4.83 6.62
C LEU A 70 4.27 5.66 5.51
N LEU A 71 2.98 5.48 5.23
CA LEU A 71 2.26 6.31 4.25
C LEU A 71 2.19 7.78 4.71
N ILE A 72 1.92 8.02 5.99
CA ILE A 72 1.88 9.37 6.55
C ILE A 72 3.28 10.02 6.52
N GLU A 73 4.32 9.26 6.83
CA GLU A 73 5.71 9.73 6.72
C GLU A 73 6.11 10.04 5.28
N ALA A 74 5.70 9.21 4.31
CA ALA A 74 5.94 9.46 2.90
C ALA A 74 5.30 10.77 2.41
N ILE A 75 4.08 11.08 2.85
CA ILE A 75 3.43 12.37 2.56
C ILE A 75 4.25 13.53 3.13
N ARG A 76 4.68 13.44 4.39
CA ARG A 76 5.50 14.48 5.03
C ARG A 76 6.83 14.70 4.32
N GLU A 77 7.49 13.62 3.89
CA GLU A 77 8.74 13.72 3.15
C GLU A 77 8.54 14.33 1.76
N PHE A 78 7.47 13.95 1.08
CA PHE A 78 7.10 14.55 -0.18
C PHE A 78 6.84 16.05 -0.04
N ASP A 79 6.12 16.49 1.00
CA ASP A 79 5.86 17.91 1.22
C ASP A 79 7.15 18.71 1.50
N ARG A 80 8.11 18.13 2.22
CA ARG A 80 9.45 18.71 2.39
C ARG A 80 10.15 18.89 1.03
N GLY A 81 10.15 17.86 0.19
CA GLY A 81 10.73 17.93 -1.16
C GLY A 81 9.97 18.88 -2.09
N ALA A 82 8.64 18.96 -1.96
CA ALA A 82 7.79 19.80 -2.78
C ALA A 82 8.07 21.29 -2.58
N ASN A 83 8.38 21.68 -1.35
CA ASN A 83 8.79 23.04 -1.02
C ASN A 83 10.13 23.45 -1.65
N LEU A 84 10.96 22.48 -2.07
CA LEU A 84 12.27 22.74 -2.69
C LEU A 84 12.20 22.78 -4.22
N ALA A 85 11.48 21.84 -4.84
CA ALA A 85 11.58 21.58 -6.27
C ALA A 85 10.26 21.69 -7.06
N ARG A 86 9.14 22.06 -6.41
CA ARG A 86 7.80 22.20 -7.04
C ARG A 86 7.46 21.07 -8.03
N PRO A 87 7.12 19.86 -7.55
CA PRO A 87 6.89 18.67 -8.35
C PRO A 87 5.68 18.75 -9.28
N ASP A 88 4.85 19.80 -9.16
CA ASP A 88 3.63 20.03 -9.95
C ASP A 88 3.86 20.04 -11.47
N ALA A 89 5.10 20.29 -11.91
CA ALA A 89 5.46 20.22 -13.33
C ALA A 89 5.57 18.78 -13.87
N LEU A 90 5.72 17.78 -12.99
CA LEU A 90 5.93 16.37 -13.35
C LEU A 90 4.77 15.48 -12.91
N ILE A 91 4.13 15.80 -11.79
CA ILE A 91 3.06 15.00 -11.19
C ILE A 91 2.02 15.92 -10.57
N ASP A 92 0.75 15.54 -10.63
CA ASP A 92 -0.30 16.18 -9.82
C ASP A 92 -0.06 15.87 -8.34
N SER A 93 0.54 16.84 -7.63
CA SER A 93 0.87 16.69 -6.21
C SER A 93 -0.36 16.55 -5.33
N GLN A 94 -1.52 17.09 -5.75
CA GLN A 94 -2.76 16.99 -5.00
C GLN A 94 -3.35 15.60 -5.14
N GLU A 95 -3.46 15.07 -6.37
CA GLU A 95 -3.95 13.72 -6.63
C GLU A 95 -3.08 12.67 -5.93
N TRP A 96 -1.76 12.83 -5.99
CA TRP A 96 -0.82 11.91 -5.33
C TRP A 96 -1.02 11.88 -3.81
N ARG A 97 -1.13 13.05 -3.16
CA ARG A 97 -1.41 13.15 -1.72
C ARG A 97 -2.73 12.50 -1.34
N LEU A 98 -3.80 12.81 -2.09
CA LEU A 98 -5.14 12.26 -1.85
C LEU A 98 -5.14 10.73 -1.99
N THR A 99 -4.40 10.20 -2.96
CA THR A 99 -4.24 8.76 -3.14
C THR A 99 -3.60 8.11 -1.91
N LEU A 100 -2.48 8.64 -1.42
CA LEU A 100 -1.82 8.09 -0.23
C LEU A 100 -2.66 8.25 1.03
N MET A 101 -3.33 9.39 1.20
CA MET A 101 -4.22 9.63 2.33
C MET A 101 -5.39 8.62 2.32
N GLY A 102 -6.01 8.40 1.15
CA GLY A 102 -7.07 7.40 0.99
C GLY A 102 -6.61 5.98 1.35
N ARG A 103 -5.38 5.59 0.96
CA ARG A 103 -4.80 4.29 1.38
C ARG A 103 -4.55 4.21 2.89
N ALA A 104 -4.09 5.29 3.51
CA ALA A 104 -3.90 5.33 4.96
C ALA A 104 -5.23 5.24 5.72
N GLU A 105 -6.29 5.87 5.20
CA GLU A 105 -7.65 5.75 5.73
C GLU A 105 -8.23 4.36 5.55
N ASP A 106 -7.99 3.70 4.41
CA ASP A 106 -8.41 2.32 4.19
C ASP A 106 -7.75 1.37 5.21
N LEU A 107 -6.47 1.58 5.53
CA LEU A 107 -5.79 0.84 6.59
C LEU A 107 -6.36 1.14 7.98
N GLU A 108 -6.74 2.39 8.26
CA GLU A 108 -7.40 2.76 9.52
C GLU A 108 -8.72 2.00 9.71
N LYS A 109 -9.53 1.85 8.65
CA LYS A 109 -10.79 1.09 8.71
C LYS A 109 -10.57 -0.38 9.06
N ILE A 110 -9.43 -0.95 8.67
CA ILE A 110 -9.04 -2.33 9.01
C ILE A 110 -8.60 -2.42 10.47
N LEU A 111 -7.82 -1.44 10.96
CA LEU A 111 -7.27 -1.41 12.31
C LEU A 111 -8.32 -1.11 13.39
N ALA A 112 -9.21 -0.16 13.09
CA ALA A 112 -10.27 0.28 13.97
C ALA A 112 -11.61 0.12 13.23
N PRO A 113 -12.10 -1.13 13.07
CA PRO A 113 -13.37 -1.36 12.42
C PRO A 113 -14.46 -0.69 13.26
N GLN A 114 -14.98 0.44 12.78
CA GLN A 114 -16.13 1.05 13.41
C GLN A 114 -17.28 0.05 13.33
N PRO A 115 -18.05 -0.15 14.41
CA PRO A 115 -19.25 -0.96 14.35
C PRO A 115 -20.14 -0.36 13.27
N ARG A 116 -20.50 -1.15 12.24
CA ARG A 116 -21.49 -0.71 11.25
C ARG A 116 -22.74 -0.32 12.03
N ALA A 117 -23.04 0.98 12.10
CA ALA A 117 -24.34 1.47 12.51
C ALA A 117 -25.34 1.00 11.44
N SER A 118 -25.82 -0.23 11.57
CA SER A 118 -26.85 -0.74 10.69
C SER A 118 -28.11 0.08 10.96
N ARG A 119 -28.75 0.57 9.89
CA ARG A 119 -30.03 1.28 9.99
C ARG A 119 -31.13 0.42 10.62
N THR A 120 -30.91 -0.89 10.65
CA THR A 120 -31.72 -1.95 11.26
C THR A 120 -31.02 -2.57 12.47
N GLY A 121 -30.15 -1.84 13.15
CA GLY A 121 -29.40 -2.34 14.30
C GLY A 121 -30.35 -2.94 15.32
N VAL A 122 -30.16 -4.24 15.59
CA VAL A 122 -30.83 -4.92 16.69
C VAL A 122 -30.48 -4.15 17.95
N ARG A 123 -31.44 -3.35 18.44
CA ARG A 123 -31.33 -2.73 19.76
C ARG A 123 -31.39 -3.87 20.76
N PHE A 124 -30.32 -4.07 21.50
CA PHE A 124 -30.33 -4.97 22.63
C PHE A 124 -31.09 -4.26 23.75
N GLU A 125 -32.40 -4.48 23.82
CA GLU A 125 -33.17 -4.13 25.02
C GLU A 125 -32.85 -5.18 26.08
N ALA A 126 -32.23 -4.75 27.18
CA ALA A 126 -32.05 -5.62 28.33
C ALA A 126 -33.43 -6.03 28.85
N ASP A 127 -33.70 -7.35 28.88
CA ASP A 127 -34.92 -7.87 29.48
C ASP A 127 -34.95 -7.48 30.97
N THR A 128 -35.86 -6.58 31.32
CA THR A 128 -36.01 -6.04 32.69
C THR A 128 -36.33 -7.13 33.71
N ARG A 129 -36.80 -8.30 33.27
CA ARG A 129 -37.02 -9.47 34.14
C ARG A 129 -35.71 -10.07 34.65
N LEU A 130 -34.63 -9.98 33.86
CA LEU A 130 -33.31 -10.50 34.24
C LEU A 130 -32.56 -9.52 35.16
N LEU A 131 -32.84 -8.22 35.08
CA LEU A 131 -32.20 -7.19 35.91
C LEU A 131 -32.68 -7.20 37.38
N ASN A 132 -33.87 -7.73 37.66
CA ASN A 132 -34.41 -7.79 39.02
C ASN A 132 -33.85 -8.95 39.86
N GLN A 133 -33.12 -9.90 39.25
CA GLN A 133 -32.59 -11.08 39.94
C GLN A 133 -31.15 -10.88 40.46
N SER A 134 -30.43 -9.83 40.03
CA SER A 134 -29.04 -9.59 40.45
C SER A 134 -28.90 -8.75 41.72
N ASN A 135 -30.00 -8.41 42.38
CA ASN A 135 -30.03 -7.52 43.55
C ASN A 135 -30.48 -8.24 44.84
N LYS A 136 -30.15 -9.53 44.96
CA LYS A 136 -30.37 -10.34 46.15
C LYS A 136 -29.06 -10.86 46.71
#